data_AF-A0A0L7MGL0-F1
#
_entry.id   AF-A0A0L7MGL0-F1
#
_cell.length_a   1.000
_cell.length_b   1.000
_cell.length_c   1.000
_cell.angle_alpha   90.00
_cell.angle_beta   90.00
_cell.angle_gamma   90.00
#
_symmetry.space_group_name_H-M   'P 1'
#
loop_
_entity.id
_entity.type
_entity.pdbx_description
1 polymer ?
#
loop_
_entity_poly.entity_id
_entity_poly.type
_entity_poly.pdbx_seq_one_letter_code
_entity_poly.pdbx_strand_id
1 'polypeptide(L)'
;MKAMTPEQAWKEIGERYAVPGRAAELLLQQNERGVDVVLELFCECAQARGFRLDARGRQEADDCVRDWRAQVVQPLRQVRRALKPMMERVSDAAQLRAQIQASELQAERVQVGMLCEWLDKYLARSAAASTAGCKI
;
A
#
# COMPACT_ATOMS: atom_id res chain seq x y z
N MET A 1 -17.45 -1.70 13.68
CA MET A 1 -16.77 -3.00 13.46
C MET A 1 -15.65 -2.74 12.46
N LYS A 2 -14.40 -3.18 12.72
CA LYS A 2 -13.29 -2.96 11.78
C LYS A 2 -13.30 -4.00 10.67
N ALA A 3 -13.03 -3.60 9.44
CA ALA A 3 -12.99 -4.47 8.26
C ALA A 3 -11.75 -5.40 8.26
N MET A 4 -10.59 -4.85 8.61
CA MET A 4 -9.35 -5.57 8.91
C MET A 4 -8.40 -4.68 9.71
N THR A 5 -7.56 -5.25 10.59
CA THR A 5 -6.55 -4.46 11.30
C THR A 5 -5.32 -4.21 10.42
N PRO A 6 -4.52 -3.16 10.70
CA PRO A 6 -3.28 -2.90 9.97
C PRO A 6 -2.30 -4.08 10.00
N GLU A 7 -2.21 -4.81 11.11
CA GLU A 7 -1.33 -5.97 11.27
C GLU A 7 -1.78 -7.15 10.41
N GLN A 8 -3.10 -7.39 10.34
CA GLN A 8 -3.67 -8.43 9.48
C GLN A 8 -3.47 -8.08 8.00
N ALA A 9 -3.77 -6.84 7.62
CA ALA A 9 -3.58 -6.35 6.25
C ALA A 9 -2.10 -6.45 5.83
N TRP A 10 -1.18 -6.01 6.69
CA TRP A 10 0.26 -6.08 6.42
C TRP A 10 0.75 -7.52 6.22
N LYS A 11 0.31 -8.44 7.08
CA LYS A 11 0.66 -9.86 6.97
C LYS A 11 0.22 -10.43 5.62
N GLU A 12 -1.03 -10.19 5.24
CA GLU A 12 -1.57 -10.74 3.99
C GLU A 12 -1.01 -10.09 2.74
N ILE A 13 -0.72 -8.78 2.78
CA ILE A 13 0.02 -8.11 1.71
C ILE A 13 1.36 -8.83 1.50
N GLY A 14 2.07 -9.17 2.58
CA GLY A 14 3.32 -9.93 2.52
C GLY A 14 3.13 -11.33 1.93
N GLU A 15 2.11 -12.07 2.35
CA GLU A 15 1.78 -13.40 1.81
C GLU A 15 1.45 -13.36 0.31
N ARG A 16 0.69 -12.34 -0.13
CA ARG A 16 0.38 -12.12 -1.55
C ARG A 16 1.61 -11.73 -2.35
N TYR A 17 2.46 -10.86 -1.80
CA TYR A 17 3.70 -10.45 -2.46
C TYR A 17 4.69 -11.63 -2.64
N ALA A 18 4.68 -12.59 -1.69
CA ALA A 18 5.55 -13.76 -1.70
C ALA A 18 5.15 -14.85 -2.73
N VAL A 19 4.02 -14.71 -3.42
CA VAL A 19 3.62 -15.65 -4.47
C VAL A 19 4.70 -15.68 -5.58
N PRO A 20 5.16 -16.87 -6.03
CA PRO A 20 6.20 -16.98 -7.06
C PRO A 20 5.88 -16.15 -8.32
N GLY A 21 6.87 -15.40 -8.81
CA GLY A 21 6.75 -14.53 -9.99
C GLY A 21 6.06 -13.18 -9.75
N ARG A 22 5.25 -13.07 -8.70
CA ARG A 22 4.41 -11.90 -8.45
C ARG A 22 5.18 -10.65 -8.04
N ALA A 23 6.21 -10.82 -7.20
CA ALA A 23 7.09 -9.72 -6.83
C ALA A 23 7.75 -9.06 -8.06
N ALA A 24 8.21 -9.87 -9.02
CA ALA A 24 8.85 -9.37 -10.24
C ALA A 24 7.86 -8.58 -11.09
N GLU A 25 6.64 -9.10 -11.27
CA GLU A 25 5.58 -8.40 -11.99
C GLU A 25 5.23 -7.06 -11.34
N LEU A 26 4.91 -7.06 -10.04
CA LEU A 26 4.54 -5.84 -9.32
C LEU A 26 5.65 -4.78 -9.34
N LEU A 27 6.91 -5.20 -9.22
CA LEU A 27 8.05 -4.30 -9.34
C LEU A 27 8.19 -3.73 -10.75
N LEU A 28 7.93 -4.52 -11.79
CA LEU A 28 7.91 -4.01 -13.17
C LEU A 28 6.83 -2.93 -13.33
N GLN A 29 5.61 -3.21 -12.86
CA GLN A 29 4.51 -2.24 -12.91
C GLN A 29 4.81 -0.97 -12.10
N GLN A 30 5.41 -1.10 -10.91
CA GLN A 30 5.86 0.04 -10.12
C GLN A 30 6.89 0.89 -10.86
N ASN A 31 7.81 0.24 -11.58
CA ASN A 31 8.91 0.93 -12.25
C ASN A 31 8.47 1.64 -13.53
N GLU A 32 7.62 0.99 -14.33
CA GLU A 32 7.21 1.51 -15.64
C GLU A 32 6.04 2.47 -15.55
N ARG A 33 5.10 2.23 -14.63
CA ARG A 33 3.82 2.94 -14.55
C ARG A 33 3.62 3.68 -13.23
N GLY A 34 4.57 3.61 -12.31
CA GLY A 34 4.44 4.24 -10.99
C GLY A 34 3.37 3.61 -10.11
N VAL A 35 2.96 2.37 -10.40
CA VAL A 35 1.92 1.65 -9.64
C VAL A 35 2.30 1.55 -8.17
N ASP A 36 1.33 1.85 -7.32
CA ASP A 36 1.44 1.65 -5.89
C ASP A 36 1.11 0.20 -5.51
N VAL A 37 2.17 -0.57 -5.36
CA VAL A 37 2.10 -2.00 -5.02
C VAL A 37 1.37 -2.24 -3.69
N VAL A 38 1.52 -1.35 -2.71
CA VAL A 38 0.85 -1.48 -1.41
C VAL A 38 -0.65 -1.31 -1.58
N LEU A 39 -1.07 -0.30 -2.35
CA LEU A 39 -2.48 -0.07 -2.66
C LEU A 39 -3.10 -1.24 -3.42
N GLU A 40 -2.43 -1.75 -4.46
CA GLU A 40 -2.94 -2.87 -5.26
C GLU A 40 -3.14 -4.14 -4.41
N LEU A 41 -2.14 -4.50 -3.60
CA LEU A 41 -2.22 -5.66 -2.72
C LEU A 41 -3.27 -5.47 -1.63
N PHE A 42 -3.42 -4.26 -1.09
CA PHE A 42 -4.46 -3.94 -0.13
C PHE A 42 -5.86 -4.11 -0.74
N CYS A 43 -6.10 -3.61 -1.95
CA CYS A 43 -7.37 -3.77 -2.65
C CYS A 43 -7.73 -5.25 -2.84
N GLU A 44 -6.75 -6.11 -3.12
CA GLU A 44 -6.98 -7.55 -3.20
C GLU A 44 -7.29 -8.20 -1.85
N CYS A 45 -6.62 -7.77 -0.77
CA CYS A 45 -6.96 -8.20 0.59
C CYS A 45 -8.41 -7.84 0.95
N ALA A 46 -8.87 -6.65 0.55
CA ALA A 46 -10.26 -6.23 0.74
C ALA A 46 -11.21 -7.09 -0.10
N GLN A 47 -10.90 -7.30 -1.38
CA GLN A 47 -11.72 -8.10 -2.28
C GLN A 47 -11.86 -9.56 -1.80
N ALA A 48 -10.79 -10.16 -1.28
CA ALA A 48 -10.80 -11.53 -0.75
C ALA A 48 -11.73 -11.71 0.46
N ARG A 49 -12.09 -10.62 1.15
CA ARG A 49 -13.09 -10.61 2.24
C ARG A 49 -14.50 -10.27 1.76
N GLY A 50 -14.71 -10.13 0.46
CA GLY A 50 -15.99 -9.74 -0.12
C GLY A 50 -16.22 -8.23 -0.20
N PHE A 51 -15.26 -7.39 0.21
CA PHE A 51 -15.36 -5.94 0.06
C PHE A 51 -14.99 -5.55 -1.37
N ARG A 52 -16.01 -5.44 -2.25
CA ARG A 52 -15.81 -4.97 -3.62
C ARG A 52 -15.69 -3.45 -3.63
N LEU A 53 -14.52 -2.97 -4.03
CA LEU A 53 -14.27 -1.56 -4.30
C LEU A 53 -14.60 -1.32 -5.78
N ASP A 54 -15.56 -0.45 -6.06
CA ASP A 54 -15.81 0.03 -7.41
C ASP A 54 -14.72 1.03 -7.82
N ALA A 55 -14.83 1.58 -9.04
CA ALA A 55 -13.85 2.55 -9.55
C ALA A 55 -13.71 3.77 -8.64
N ARG A 56 -14.82 4.22 -8.03
CA ARG A 56 -14.83 5.34 -7.09
C ARG A 56 -14.12 4.98 -5.78
N GLY A 57 -14.40 3.80 -5.22
CA GLY A 57 -13.73 3.30 -4.03
C GLY A 57 -12.22 3.19 -4.23
N ARG A 58 -11.76 2.68 -5.39
CA ARG A 58 -10.33 2.67 -5.71
C ARG A 58 -9.73 4.07 -5.81
N GLN A 59 -10.44 5.02 -6.44
CA GLN A 59 -9.97 6.39 -6.53
C GLN A 59 -9.87 7.07 -5.16
N GLU A 60 -10.88 6.90 -4.30
CA GLU A 60 -10.86 7.43 -2.93
C GLU A 60 -9.73 6.80 -2.08
N ALA A 61 -9.41 5.52 -2.30
CA ALA A 61 -8.27 4.86 -1.65
C ALA A 61 -6.93 5.44 -2.11
N ASP A 62 -6.74 5.64 -3.41
CA ASP A 62 -5.53 6.28 -3.95
C ASP A 62 -5.39 7.71 -3.43
N ASP A 63 -6.46 8.51 -3.47
CA ASP A 63 -6.49 9.88 -2.95
C ASP A 63 -6.09 9.92 -1.46
N CYS A 64 -6.57 8.96 -0.66
CA CYS A 64 -6.27 8.86 0.77
C CYS A 64 -4.76 8.72 1.07
N VAL A 65 -4.00 8.07 0.19
CA VAL A 65 -2.58 7.77 0.41
C VAL A 65 -1.64 8.52 -0.51
N ARG A 66 -2.15 9.23 -1.52
CA ARG A 66 -1.34 9.89 -2.56
C ARG A 66 -0.26 10.78 -1.98
N ASP A 67 -0.62 11.68 -1.07
CA ASP A 67 0.32 12.65 -0.50
C ASP A 67 1.38 11.97 0.36
N TRP A 68 0.97 11.00 1.18
CA TRP A 68 1.91 10.19 1.99
C TRP A 68 2.88 9.41 1.10
N ARG A 69 2.36 8.76 0.06
CA ARG A 69 3.17 8.03 -0.91
C ARG A 69 4.19 8.95 -1.59
N ALA A 70 3.74 10.11 -2.07
CA ALA A 70 4.56 11.05 -2.82
C ALA A 70 5.63 11.73 -1.95
N GLN A 71 5.31 12.05 -0.70
CA GLN A 71 6.20 12.83 0.17
C GLN A 71 7.08 11.97 1.08
N VAL A 72 6.73 10.71 1.32
CA VAL A 72 7.46 9.84 2.27
C VAL A 72 7.97 8.58 1.60
N VAL A 73 7.08 7.76 1.05
CA VAL A 73 7.46 6.43 0.51
C VAL A 73 8.35 6.58 -0.73
N GLN A 74 7.96 7.42 -1.68
CA GLN A 74 8.72 7.61 -2.93
C GLN A 74 10.12 8.23 -2.70
N PRO A 75 10.29 9.28 -1.87
CA PRO A 75 11.61 9.80 -1.54
C PRO A 75 12.52 8.76 -0.86
N LEU A 76 12.01 8.00 0.13
CA LEU A 76 12.80 6.93 0.76
C LEU A 76 13.26 5.88 -0.27
N ARG A 77 12.35 5.47 -1.17
CA ARG A 77 12.66 4.54 -2.25
C ARG A 77 13.68 5.11 -3.23
N GLN A 78 13.59 6.40 -3.56
CA GLN A 78 14.53 7.09 -4.43
C GLN A 78 15.94 7.09 -3.83
N VAL A 79 16.07 7.46 -2.55
CA VAL A 79 17.38 7.47 -1.87
C VAL A 79 17.94 6.05 -1.78
N ARG A 80 17.12 5.05 -1.41
CA ARG A 80 17.55 3.64 -1.37
C ARG A 80 18.08 3.16 -2.72
N ARG A 81 17.44 3.55 -3.82
CA ARG A 81 17.87 3.23 -5.19
C ARG A 81 19.16 3.93 -5.55
N ALA A 82 19.29 5.22 -5.23
CA ALA A 82 20.49 6.01 -5.50
C ALA A 82 21.73 5.48 -4.76
N LEU A 83 21.56 4.92 -3.56
CA LEU A 83 22.67 4.34 -2.79
C LEU A 83 23.17 3.01 -3.37
N LYS A 84 22.36 2.24 -4.11
CA LYS A 84 22.74 0.91 -4.62
C LYS A 84 24.08 0.89 -5.38
N PRO A 85 24.34 1.75 -6.38
CA PRO A 85 25.64 1.78 -7.07
C PRO A 85 26.79 2.36 -6.23
N MET A 86 26.51 3.02 -5.11
CA MET A 86 27.53 3.65 -4.26
C MET A 86 28.06 2.71 -3.18
N MET A 87 27.38 1.58 -2.93
CA MET A 87 27.71 0.63 -1.87
C MET A 87 29.14 0.07 -1.97
N GLU A 88 29.71 -0.02 -3.17
CA GLU A 88 31.07 -0.52 -3.40
C GLU A 88 32.16 0.55 -3.20
N ARG A 89 31.77 1.83 -3.20
CA ARG A 89 32.70 2.97 -3.25
C ARG A 89 32.69 3.83 -1.99
N VAL A 90 31.61 3.80 -1.23
CA VAL A 90 31.40 4.63 -0.04
C VAL A 90 31.27 3.71 1.16
N SER A 91 32.17 3.87 2.13
CA SER A 91 32.10 3.15 3.40
C SER A 91 30.75 3.38 4.08
N ASP A 92 30.22 2.37 4.74
CA ASP A 92 28.90 2.36 5.42
C ASP A 92 27.65 2.60 4.55
N ALA A 93 27.79 2.84 3.24
CA ALA A 93 26.64 3.05 2.35
C ALA A 93 25.68 1.84 2.32
N ALA A 94 26.20 0.62 2.48
CA ALA A 94 25.37 -0.59 2.60
C ALA A 94 24.50 -0.57 3.87
N GLN A 95 25.06 -0.15 5.01
CA GLN A 95 24.34 -0.04 6.27
C GLN A 95 23.28 1.07 6.21
N LEU A 96 23.65 2.25 5.71
CA LEU A 96 22.70 3.35 5.51
C LEU A 96 21.55 2.96 4.58
N ARG A 97 21.85 2.27 3.48
CA ARG A 97 20.83 1.77 2.56
C ARG A 97 19.87 0.79 3.24
N ALA A 98 20.37 -0.08 4.12
CA ALA A 98 19.54 -1.01 4.88
C ALA A 98 18.61 -0.28 5.87
N GLN A 99 19.11 0.77 6.54
CA GLN A 99 18.30 1.60 7.43
C GLN A 99 17.19 2.33 6.65
N ILE A 100 17.50 2.90 5.50
CA ILE A 100 16.50 3.56 4.64
C ILE A 100 15.46 2.56 4.13
N GLN A 101 15.88 1.33 3.80
CA GLN A 101 14.95 0.26 3.44
C GLN A 101 13.99 -0.09 4.58
N ALA A 102 14.49 -0.14 5.83
CA ALA A 102 13.64 -0.35 6.99
C ALA A 102 12.65 0.81 7.20
N SER A 103 13.10 2.06 7.02
CA SER A 103 12.23 3.24 7.07
C SER A 103 11.19 3.25 5.95
N GLU A 104 11.53 2.83 4.73
CA GLU A 104 10.58 2.69 3.61
C GLU A 104 9.48 1.68 3.96
N LEU A 105 9.86 0.50 4.45
CA LEU A 105 8.89 -0.53 4.86
C LEU A 105 8.02 -0.05 6.03
N GLN A 106 8.58 0.72 6.97
CA GLN A 106 7.80 1.32 8.05
C GLN A 106 6.80 2.35 7.51
N ALA A 107 7.20 3.18 6.54
CA ALA A 107 6.30 4.15 5.90
C ALA A 107 5.17 3.46 5.12
N GLU A 108 5.45 2.34 4.44
CA GLU A 108 4.43 1.51 3.79
C GLU A 108 3.46 0.88 4.80
N ARG A 109 3.93 0.49 5.99
CA ARG A 109 3.05 0.02 7.08
C ARG A 109 2.11 1.12 7.58
N VAL A 110 2.59 2.36 7.69
CA VAL A 110 1.73 3.51 8.01
C VAL A 110 0.68 3.72 6.92
N GLN A 111 1.08 3.60 5.65
CA GLN A 111 0.16 3.67 4.51
C GLN A 111 -0.96 2.62 4.60
N VAL A 112 -0.63 1.38 4.97
CA VAL A 112 -1.64 0.32 5.20
C VAL A 112 -2.59 0.68 6.34
N GLY A 113 -2.09 1.30 7.41
CA GLY A 113 -2.92 1.82 8.50
C GLY A 113 -3.95 2.85 8.01
N MET A 114 -3.50 3.81 7.18
CA MET A 114 -4.38 4.80 6.56
C MET A 114 -5.47 4.14 5.69
N LEU A 115 -5.11 3.12 4.91
CA LEU A 115 -6.06 2.39 4.07
C LEU A 115 -7.08 1.59 4.89
N CYS A 116 -6.67 0.97 6.01
CA CYS A 116 -7.58 0.31 6.94
C CYS A 116 -8.62 1.29 7.50
N GLU A 117 -8.19 2.46 7.96
CA GLU A 117 -9.10 3.49 8.48
C GLU A 117 -10.03 4.04 7.40
N TRP A 118 -9.52 4.23 6.18
CA TRP A 118 -10.31 4.63 5.04
C TRP A 118 -11.39 3.58 4.71
N LEU A 119 -11.03 2.30 4.69
CA LEU A 119 -11.94 1.20 4.37
C LEU A 119 -13.10 1.11 5.36
N ASP A 120 -12.82 1.26 6.66
CA ASP A 120 -13.86 1.31 7.70
C ASP A 120 -14.87 2.42 7.43
N LYS A 121 -14.39 3.62 7.11
CA LYS A 121 -15.25 4.78 6.79
C LYS A 121 -16.01 4.58 5.49
N TYR A 122 -15.37 4.01 4.46
CA TYR A 122 -15.99 3.73 3.17
C TYR A 122 -17.15 2.75 3.32
N LEU A 123 -16.94 1.63 4.03
CA LEU A 123 -17.98 0.62 4.24
C LEU A 123 -19.16 1.16 5.05
N ALA A 124 -18.90 1.99 6.07
CA ALA A 124 -19.96 2.63 6.84
C ALA A 124 -20.84 3.56 5.97
N ARG A 125 -20.23 4.34 5.07
CA ARG A 125 -20.96 5.20 4.11
C ARG A 125 -21.77 4.38 3.12
N SER A 126 -21.17 3.33 2.56
CA SER A 126 -21.81 2.47 1.56
C SER A 126 -23.01 1.71 2.14
N ALA A 127 -22.93 1.25 3.39
CA ALA A 127 -24.06 0.64 4.09
C ALA A 127 -25.22 1.62 4.28
N ALA A 128 -24.94 2.84 4.75
CA ALA A 128 -25.96 3.87 4.97
C ALA A 128 -26.67 4.29 3.67
N ALA A 129 -25.94 4.39 2.56
CA ALA A 129 -26.51 4.69 1.24
C ALA A 129 -27.44 3.56 0.73
N SER A 130 -27.08 2.30 0.99
CA SER A 130 -27.92 1.14 0.63
C SER A 130 -29.22 1.09 1.45
N THR A 131 -29.19 1.46 2.73
CA THR A 131 -30.39 1.52 3.58
C THR A 131 -31.33 2.67 3.19
N ALA A 132 -30.80 3.81 2.78
CA ALA A 132 -31.60 4.98 2.37
C ALA A 132 -32.39 4.75 1.07
N GLY A 133 -31.89 3.89 0.17
CA GLY A 133 -32.59 3.51 -1.06
C GLY A 133 -33.67 2.44 -0.91
N CYS A 134 -33.76 1.77 0.26
CA CYS A 134 -34.72 0.69 0.54
C CYS A 134 -35.93 1.19 1.35
N LYS A 135 -36.46 2.37 1.02
CA LYS A 135 -37.78 2.80 1.46
C LYS A 135 -38.71 2.76 0.25
N ILE A 136 -39.46 1.66 0.12
CA ILE A 136 -40.64 1.54 -0.75
C ILE A 136 -41.85 1.43 0.17
#